data_AF-A0A9N9JN96-F1
#
_entry.id   AF-A0A9N9JN96-F1
#
_cell.length_a   1.000
_cell.length_b   1.000
_cell.length_c   1.000
_cell.angle_alpha   90.00
_cell.angle_beta   90.00
_cell.angle_gamma   90.00
#
_symmetry.space_group_name_H-M   'P 1'
#
loop_
_entity.id
_entity.type
_entity.pdbx_description
1 polymer ?
#
loop_
_entity_poly.entity_id
_entity_poly.type
_entity_poly.pdbx_seq_one_letter_code
_entity_poly.pdbx_strand_id
1 'polypeptide(L)'
;DPSGRNTERQPMSLTMIEHNITALNQQLRRIFNNGLMYASRRGFILDSEVDNFSVMNNLEWFGKISALEMLSDIGRYFRVGTMLMKE
;
A
#
# COMPACT_ATOMS: atom_id res chain seq x y z
N ASP A 1 2.97 6.48 -8.55
CA ASP A 1 4.00 5.51 -8.94
C ASP A 1 4.22 5.57 -10.46
N PRO A 2 5.35 6.14 -10.90
CA PRO A 2 5.75 6.25 -12.30
C PRO A 2 6.47 5.01 -12.84
N SER A 3 6.89 4.05 -12.00
CA SER A 3 7.69 2.91 -12.44
C SER A 3 7.04 2.14 -13.58
N GLY A 4 7.79 1.90 -14.65
CA GLY A 4 7.33 1.16 -15.84
C GLY A 4 6.29 1.89 -16.69
N ARG A 5 6.14 3.22 -16.58
CA ARG A 5 5.19 4.01 -17.38
C ARG A 5 5.88 5.16 -18.11
N ASN A 6 5.56 5.30 -19.39
CA ASN A 6 6.01 6.45 -20.22
C ASN A 6 4.99 7.60 -20.25
N THR A 7 3.84 7.44 -19.59
CA THR A 7 2.77 8.44 -19.57
C THR A 7 2.28 8.71 -18.15
N GLU A 8 1.93 9.96 -17.91
CA GLU A 8 1.34 10.41 -16.66
C GLU A 8 -0.01 9.73 -16.41
N ARG A 9 -0.31 9.46 -15.14
CA ARG A 9 -1.61 8.93 -14.73
C ARG A 9 -2.64 10.04 -14.75
N GLN A 10 -3.82 9.74 -15.28
CA GLN A 10 -4.97 10.64 -15.15
C GLN A 10 -5.37 10.76 -13.67
N PRO A 11 -5.57 11.98 -13.14
CA PRO A 11 -6.08 12.17 -11.79
C PRO A 11 -7.44 11.48 -11.61
N MET A 12 -7.65 10.85 -10.46
CA MET A 12 -8.93 10.24 -10.09
C MET A 12 -9.72 11.15 -9.14
N SER A 13 -11.05 11.08 -9.18
CA SER A 13 -11.89 11.74 -8.18
C SER A 13 -11.73 11.08 -6.81
N LEU A 14 -11.95 11.85 -5.74
CA LEU A 14 -11.95 11.33 -4.37
C LEU A 14 -12.97 10.19 -4.18
N THR A 15 -14.16 10.33 -4.77
CA THR A 15 -15.21 9.30 -4.72
C THR A 15 -14.75 7.98 -5.34
N MET A 16 -14.03 8.02 -6.46
CA MET A 16 -13.48 6.84 -7.11
C MET A 16 -12.34 6.23 -6.29
N ILE A 17 -11.49 7.07 -5.68
CA ILE A 17 -10.43 6.62 -4.79
C ILE A 17 -11.01 5.87 -3.58
N GLU A 18 -12.02 6.42 -2.90
CA GLU A 18 -12.66 5.76 -1.75
C GLU A 18 -13.35 4.45 -2.11
N HIS A 19 -14.03 4.41 -3.25
CA HIS A 19 -14.61 3.18 -3.78
C HIS A 19 -13.52 2.11 -4.02
N ASN A 20 -12.42 2.50 -4.66
CA ASN A 20 -11.30 1.60 -4.95
C ASN A 20 -10.62 1.11 -3.67
N ILE A 21 -10.42 1.96 -2.68
CA ILE A 21 -9.87 1.58 -1.36
C ILE A 21 -10.74 0.51 -0.70
N THR A 22 -12.06 0.72 -0.69
CA THR A 22 -13.01 -0.24 -0.11
C THR A 22 -12.95 -1.59 -0.84
N ALA A 23 -12.97 -1.57 -2.17
CA ALA A 23 -12.89 -2.77 -2.99
C ALA A 23 -11.56 -3.53 -2.80
N LEU A 24 -10.43 -2.82 -2.74
CA LEU A 24 -9.11 -3.42 -2.51
C LEU A 24 -9.01 -4.06 -1.13
N ASN A 25 -9.55 -3.41 -0.09
CA ASN A 25 -9.57 -3.97 1.27
C ASN A 25 -10.31 -5.32 1.31
N GLN A 26 -11.49 -5.38 0.71
CA GLN A 26 -12.30 -6.59 0.62
C GLN A 26 -11.59 -7.70 -0.18
N GLN A 27 -10.97 -7.34 -1.31
CA GLN A 27 -10.22 -8.29 -2.13
C GLN A 27 -9.02 -8.89 -1.40
N LEU A 28 -8.24 -8.06 -0.71
CA LEU A 28 -7.08 -8.53 0.07
C LEU A 28 -7.52 -9.51 1.16
N ARG A 29 -8.54 -9.17 1.95
CA ARG A 29 -9.11 -10.07 2.97
C ARG A 29 -9.54 -11.40 2.38
N ARG A 30 -10.22 -11.38 1.23
CA ARG A 30 -10.65 -12.58 0.53
C ARG A 30 -9.46 -13.43 0.06
N ILE A 31 -8.44 -12.82 -0.52
CA ILE A 31 -7.23 -13.51 -0.99
C ILE A 31 -6.53 -14.21 0.18
N PHE A 32 -6.34 -13.51 1.30
CA PHE A 32 -5.69 -14.08 2.49
C PHE A 32 -6.52 -15.22 3.09
N ASN A 33 -7.82 -15.05 3.27
CA ASN A 33 -8.71 -16.11 3.77
C ASN A 33 -8.66 -17.36 2.87
N ASN A 34 -8.71 -17.17 1.54
CA ASN A 34 -8.60 -18.27 0.60
C ASN A 34 -7.22 -18.95 0.64
N GLY A 35 -6.16 -18.16 0.81
CA GLY A 35 -4.79 -18.67 0.96
C GLY A 35 -4.63 -19.53 2.21
N LEU A 36 -5.21 -19.12 3.33
CA LEU A 36 -5.22 -19.90 4.58
C LEU A 36 -5.98 -21.22 4.39
N MET A 37 -7.17 -21.18 3.78
CA MET A 37 -7.92 -22.40 3.46
C MET A 37 -7.14 -23.34 2.53
N TYR A 38 -6.43 -22.78 1.55
CA TYR A 38 -5.58 -23.55 0.65
C TYR A 38 -4.40 -24.21 1.39
N ALA A 39 -3.71 -23.45 2.26
CA ALA A 39 -2.60 -23.97 3.06
C ALA A 39 -3.04 -25.07 4.03
N SER A 40 -4.17 -24.88 4.71
CA SER A 40 -4.76 -25.88 5.60
C SER A 40 -5.03 -27.21 4.87
N ARG A 41 -5.61 -27.14 3.66
CA ARG A 41 -5.84 -28.33 2.80
C ARG A 41 -4.56 -29.04 2.37
N ARG A 42 -3.41 -28.36 2.38
CA ARG A 42 -2.10 -28.92 2.03
C ARG A 42 -1.35 -29.48 3.24
N GLY A 43 -1.96 -29.46 4.43
CA GLY A 43 -1.38 -30.01 5.65
C GLY A 43 -0.45 -29.04 6.40
N PHE A 44 -0.48 -27.75 6.06
CA PHE A 44 0.20 -26.74 6.88
C PHE A 44 -0.57 -26.54 8.19
N ILE A 45 0.13 -26.62 9.32
CA ILE A 45 -0.42 -26.29 10.63
C ILE A 45 -0.43 -24.76 10.72
N LEU A 46 -1.62 -24.19 10.76
CA LEU A 46 -1.81 -22.75 10.95
C LEU A 46 -2.12 -22.54 12.43
N ASP A 47 -1.27 -21.79 13.13
CA ASP A 47 -1.63 -21.31 14.46
C ASP A 47 -2.92 -20.49 14.36
N SER A 48 -3.80 -20.64 15.35
CA SER A 48 -5.12 -19.99 15.39
C SER A 48 -5.07 -18.45 15.34
N GLU A 49 -3.88 -17.84 15.38
CA GLU A 49 -3.66 -16.42 15.12
C GLU A 49 -3.74 -16.08 13.62
N VAL A 50 -4.86 -16.47 13.00
CA VAL A 50 -5.41 -15.82 11.81
C VAL A 50 -5.64 -14.31 12.06
N ASP A 51 -5.54 -13.86 13.32
CA ASP A 51 -5.65 -12.48 13.81
C ASP A 51 -4.53 -11.53 13.38
N ASN A 52 -3.40 -12.00 12.83
CA ASN A 52 -2.27 -11.09 12.50
C ASN A 52 -2.35 -10.45 11.11
N PHE A 53 -3.41 -10.70 10.32
CA PHE A 53 -3.59 -10.03 9.03
C PHE A 53 -4.31 -8.67 9.18
N SER A 54 -3.54 -7.58 9.13
CA SER A 54 -4.07 -6.22 9.08
C SER A 54 -3.85 -5.59 7.70
N VAL A 55 -4.92 -5.04 7.12
CA VAL A 55 -4.82 -4.13 5.98
C VAL A 55 -4.74 -2.70 6.50
N MET A 56 -3.65 -2.01 6.21
CA MET A 56 -3.42 -0.62 6.63
C MET A 56 -3.51 0.33 5.43
N ASN A 57 -3.94 1.57 5.69
CA ASN A 57 -3.97 2.64 4.68
C ASN A 57 -2.90 3.69 5.01
N ASN A 58 -1.95 3.90 4.11
CA ASN A 58 -0.85 4.84 4.34
C ASN A 58 -1.28 6.31 4.45
N LEU A 59 -2.50 6.63 4.02
CA LEU A 59 -3.10 7.94 4.24
C LEU A 59 -3.24 8.26 5.74
N GLU A 60 -3.37 7.25 6.60
CA GLU A 60 -3.53 7.44 8.06
C GLU A 60 -2.33 8.13 8.72
N TRP A 61 -1.14 7.99 8.14
CA TRP A 61 0.06 8.69 8.60
C TRP A 61 0.50 9.80 7.64
N PHE A 62 0.52 9.55 6.33
CA PHE A 62 0.95 10.58 5.37
C PHE A 62 -0.01 11.77 5.32
N GLY A 63 -1.31 11.55 5.51
CA GLY A 63 -2.31 12.64 5.51
C GLY A 63 -2.16 13.61 6.68
N LYS A 64 -1.34 13.27 7.68
CA LYS A 64 -1.05 14.12 8.85
C LYS A 64 0.27 14.88 8.73
N ILE A 65 1.12 14.53 7.76
CA ILE A 65 2.43 15.14 7.56
C ILE A 65 2.27 16.34 6.62
N SER A 66 2.69 17.52 7.07
CA SER A 66 2.73 18.70 6.21
C SER A 66 3.87 18.61 5.18
N ALA A 67 3.74 19.36 4.08
CA ALA A 67 4.81 19.44 3.09
C ALA A 67 6.13 19.96 3.70
N LEU A 68 6.06 20.88 4.67
CA LEU A 68 7.24 21.41 5.34
C LEU A 68 7.94 20.35 6.17
N GLU A 69 7.20 19.61 7.01
CA GLU A 69 7.75 18.50 7.81
C GLU A 69 8.35 17.40 6.92
N MET A 70 7.68 17.06 5.81
CA MET A 70 8.21 16.10 4.85
C MET A 70 9.57 16.55 4.28
N LEU A 71 9.69 17.83 3.90
CA LEU A 71 10.93 18.36 3.32
C LEU A 71 12.03 18.55 4.37
N SER A 72 11.69 19.04 5.57
CA SER A 72 12.66 19.32 6.63
C SER A 72 13.19 18.03 7.26
N ASP A 73 12.30 17.08 7.57
CA ASP A 73 12.65 15.94 8.42
C ASP A 73 13.11 14.76 7.59
N ILE A 74 12.48 14.54 6.44
CA ILE A 74 12.80 13.42 5.53
C ILE A 74 13.69 13.92 4.40
N GLY A 75 13.29 15.00 3.71
CA GLY A 75 13.92 15.48 2.48
C GLY A 75 15.42 15.74 2.60
N ARG A 76 15.91 16.22 3.74
CA ARG A 76 17.35 16.47 4.00
C ARG A 76 18.25 15.25 3.86
N TYR A 77 17.70 14.03 3.97
CA TYR A 77 18.45 12.79 3.83
C TYR A 77 18.40 12.19 2.42
N PHE A 78 17.58 12.75 1.51
CA PHE A 78 17.39 12.25 0.14
C PHE A 78 18.06 13.16 -0.87
N ARG A 79 19.02 12.63 -1.63
CA ARG A 79 19.73 13.38 -2.69
C ARG A 79 19.01 13.22 -4.01
N VAL A 80 18.67 14.33 -4.66
CA VAL A 80 18.00 14.35 -5.98
C VAL A 80 18.82 13.59 -7.04
N GLY A 81 20.15 13.73 -7.05
CA GLY A 81 21.00 12.97 -7.97
C GLY A 81 20.82 11.46 -7.86
N THR A 82 20.62 10.93 -6.65
CA THR A 82 20.31 9.51 -6.42
C THR A 82 18.91 9.14 -6.91
N MET A 83 17.94 10.04 -6.81
CA MET A 83 16.57 9.81 -7.28
C MET A 83 16.51 9.75 -8.81
N LEU A 84 17.30 10.56 -9.51
CA LEU A 84 17.37 10.61 -10.98
C LEU A 84 18.01 9.37 -11.60
N MET A 85 18.81 8.61 -10.84
CA MET A 85 19.42 7.37 -11.31
C MET A 85 18.47 6.17 -11.29
N LYS A 86 17.23 6.34 -10.83
CA LYS A 86 16.24 5.26 -10.84
C LYS A 86 15.63 5.11 -12.24
N GLU A 87 15.53 3.85 -12.67
CA GLU A 87 14.80 3.43 -13.88
C GLU A 87 13.28 3.60 -13.75
#